data_AF-A0A7W7NTH1-F1
#
_entry.id   AF-A0A7W7NTH1-F1
#
_cell.length_a   1.000
_cell.length_b   1.000
_cell.length_c   1.000
_cell.angle_alpha   90.00
_cell.angle_beta   90.00
_cell.angle_gamma   90.00
#
_symmetry.space_group_name_H-M   'P 1'
#
loop_
_entity.id
_entity.type
_entity.pdbx_description
1 polymer ?
#
loop_
_entity_poly.entity_id
_entity_poly.type
_entity_poly.pdbx_seq_one_letter_code
_entity_poly.pdbx_strand_id
1 'polypeptide(L)'
;MRTKPVLIAVAFAAIAVPSAAYAGERVWGSGETRTSAMDDAERRGRVVAAEKHTCITTHATPQNCTQDAGGWSCWVTVANEHGSCAN
;
A
#
# COMPACT_ATOMS: atom_id res chain seq x y z
N MET A 1 -53.67 7.67 -34.36
CA MET A 1 -52.22 7.92 -34.25
C MET A 1 -51.64 6.85 -33.32
N ARG A 2 -50.58 6.15 -33.74
CA ARG A 2 -50.10 4.90 -33.15
C ARG A 2 -48.85 5.20 -32.30
N THR A 3 -48.98 5.21 -30.98
CA THR A 3 -47.88 5.46 -30.05
C THR A 3 -47.05 4.19 -29.89
N LYS A 4 -45.80 4.19 -30.36
CA LYS A 4 -44.83 3.12 -30.12
C LYS A 4 -44.08 3.41 -28.81
N PRO A 5 -43.96 2.45 -27.87
CA PRO A 5 -43.07 2.63 -26.74
C PRO A 5 -41.63 2.41 -27.21
N VAL A 6 -40.80 3.45 -27.08
CA VAL A 6 -39.35 3.36 -27.28
C VAL A 6 -38.75 2.79 -26.00
N LEU A 7 -38.37 1.51 -26.03
CA LEU A 7 -37.60 0.87 -24.98
C LEU A 7 -36.16 1.36 -25.06
N ILE A 8 -35.78 2.27 -24.17
CA ILE A 8 -34.37 2.66 -23.98
C ILE A 8 -33.72 1.58 -23.13
N ALA A 9 -33.00 0.66 -23.77
CA ALA A 9 -32.14 -0.30 -23.10
C ALA A 9 -30.88 0.44 -22.60
N VAL A 10 -30.83 0.74 -21.31
CA VAL A 10 -29.62 1.24 -20.65
C VAL A 10 -28.70 0.04 -20.44
N ALA A 11 -27.76 -0.17 -21.36
CA ALA A 11 -26.70 -1.14 -21.18
C ALA A 11 -25.76 -0.65 -20.07
N PHE A 12 -25.81 -1.30 -18.90
CA PHE A 12 -24.81 -1.14 -17.86
C PHE A 12 -23.48 -1.68 -18.38
N ALA A 13 -22.60 -0.79 -18.83
CA ALA A 13 -21.20 -1.12 -19.03
C ALA A 13 -20.61 -1.46 -17.66
N ALA A 14 -20.44 -2.74 -17.38
CA ALA A 14 -19.65 -3.21 -16.26
C ALA A 14 -18.19 -2.83 -16.55
N ILE A 15 -17.80 -1.65 -16.06
CA ILE A 15 -16.39 -1.24 -16.04
C ILE A 15 -15.75 -2.14 -14.99
N ALA A 16 -15.20 -3.27 -15.43
CA ALA A 16 -14.26 -4.04 -14.63
C ALA A 16 -13.06 -3.11 -14.38
N VAL A 17 -13.07 -2.43 -13.24
CA VAL A 17 -11.89 -1.71 -12.76
C VAL A 17 -10.86 -2.81 -12.48
N PRO A 18 -9.76 -2.91 -13.22
CA PRO A 18 -8.67 -3.77 -12.79
C PRO A 18 -8.23 -3.19 -11.45
N SER A 19 -8.51 -3.91 -10.35
CA SER A 19 -7.86 -3.65 -9.08
C SER A 19 -6.38 -3.81 -9.34
N ALA A 20 -5.67 -2.68 -9.47
CA ALA A 20 -4.23 -2.67 -9.50
C ALA A 20 -3.77 -3.25 -8.16
N ALA A 21 -3.55 -4.57 -8.12
CA ALA A 21 -2.99 -5.31 -7.01
C ALA A 21 -1.49 -5.01 -6.94
N TYR A 22 -1.16 -3.75 -6.65
CA TYR A 22 0.17 -3.25 -6.32
C TYR A 22 0.09 -2.09 -5.32
N ALA A 23 -0.93 -2.07 -4.46
CA ALA A 23 -0.95 -1.11 -3.36
C ALA A 23 -0.37 -1.83 -2.15
N GLY A 24 0.94 -1.75 -1.93
CA GLY A 24 1.51 -2.11 -0.63
C GLY A 24 1.22 -1.01 0.41
N GLU A 25 1.06 -1.38 1.67
CA GLU A 25 0.84 -0.46 2.79
C GLU A 25 2.17 0.13 3.27
N ARG A 26 2.22 1.45 3.47
CA ARG A 26 3.39 2.09 4.09
C ARG A 26 3.32 1.98 5.59
N VAL A 27 4.29 1.28 6.17
CA VAL A 27 4.48 1.19 7.62
C VAL A 27 5.58 2.15 8.03
N TRP A 28 5.27 3.05 8.96
CA TRP A 28 6.17 4.09 9.42
C TRP A 28 6.85 3.71 10.73
N GLY A 29 8.14 4.03 10.84
CA GLY A 29 8.92 3.96 12.06
C GLY A 29 9.61 5.28 12.35
N SER A 30 9.93 5.50 13.62
CA SER A 30 10.43 6.78 14.14
C SER A 30 11.63 6.59 15.05
N GLY A 31 12.53 7.56 15.09
CA GLY A 31 13.69 7.54 15.99
C GLY A 31 14.46 8.86 16.01
N GLU A 32 15.32 9.04 17.01
CA GLU A 32 16.13 10.26 17.16
C GLU A 32 17.14 10.45 16.02
N THR A 33 17.62 9.33 15.46
CA THR A 33 18.53 9.30 14.31
C THR A 33 17.86 8.63 13.11
N ARG A 34 18.33 8.96 11.91
CA ARG A 34 17.83 8.33 10.66
C ARG A 34 17.93 6.81 10.72
N THR A 35 19.06 6.28 11.22
CA THR A 35 19.26 4.84 11.37
C THR A 35 18.25 4.23 12.34
N SER A 36 18.05 4.83 13.52
CA SER A 36 17.05 4.32 14.47
C SER A 36 15.62 4.33 13.94
N ALA A 37 15.27 5.31 13.11
CA ALA A 37 13.96 5.37 12.45
C ALA A 37 13.81 4.31 11.36
N MET A 38 14.88 4.02 10.61
CA MET A 38 14.91 2.93 9.62
C MET A 38 14.75 1.57 10.31
N ASP A 39 15.50 1.32 11.39
CA ASP A 39 15.42 0.08 12.16
C ASP A 39 14.02 -0.13 12.77
N ASP A 40 13.41 0.94 13.28
CA ASP A 40 12.05 0.92 13.79
C ASP A 40 11.03 0.61 12.68
N ALA A 41 11.18 1.22 11.50
CA ALA A 41 10.30 1.00 10.36
C ALA A 41 10.38 -0.44 9.85
N GLU A 42 11.59 -1.00 9.73
CA GLU A 42 11.82 -2.41 9.36
C GLU A 42 11.25 -3.37 10.40
N ARG A 43 11.48 -3.10 11.69
CA ARG A 43 10.95 -3.91 12.77
C ARG A 43 9.42 -3.94 12.75
N ARG A 44 8.77 -2.78 12.62
CA ARG A 44 7.31 -2.68 12.51
C ARG A 44 6.79 -3.32 11.24
N GLY A 45 7.44 -3.07 10.10
CA GLY A 45 7.09 -3.68 8.82
C GLY A 45 7.12 -5.21 8.89
N ARG A 46 8.11 -5.80 9.57
CA ARG A 46 8.19 -7.25 9.77
C ARG A 46 7.03 -7.79 10.62
N VAL A 47 6.60 -7.05 11.65
CA VAL A 47 5.44 -7.43 12.45
C VAL A 47 4.17 -7.41 11.60
N VAL A 48 3.92 -6.31 10.88
CA VAL A 48 2.74 -6.18 10.01
C VAL A 48 2.75 -7.22 8.89
N ALA A 49 3.92 -7.47 8.28
CA ALA A 49 4.08 -8.49 7.26
C ALA A 49 3.77 -9.89 7.81
N ALA A 50 4.22 -10.21 9.02
CA ALA A 50 3.93 -11.48 9.67
C ALA A 50 2.44 -11.64 10.00
N GLU A 51 1.78 -10.59 10.52
CA GLU A 51 0.34 -10.58 10.81
C GLU A 51 -0.51 -10.77 9.56
N LYS A 52 -0.07 -10.18 8.44
CA LYS A 52 -0.72 -10.30 7.13
C LYS A 52 -0.20 -11.49 6.31
N HIS A 53 0.68 -12.32 6.89
CA HIS A 53 1.32 -13.46 6.23
C HIS A 53 1.90 -13.13 4.83
N THR A 54 2.47 -11.94 4.71
CA THR A 54 3.05 -11.35 3.50
C THR A 54 4.48 -10.89 3.77
N CYS A 55 5.04 -10.02 2.95
CA CYS A 55 6.43 -9.57 3.01
C CYS A 55 6.55 -8.06 2.90
N ILE A 56 7.74 -7.57 3.28
CA ILE A 56 8.18 -6.22 2.96
C ILE A 56 8.61 -6.20 1.48
N THR A 57 8.01 -5.32 0.69
CA THR A 57 8.35 -5.11 -0.74
C THR A 57 9.28 -3.92 -0.95
N THR A 58 9.40 -3.03 0.03
CA THR A 58 10.34 -1.91 -0.01
C THR A 58 10.93 -1.71 1.37
N HIS A 59 12.23 -1.90 1.47
CA HIS A 59 12.99 -1.69 2.69
C HIS A 59 13.19 -0.21 3.00
N ALA A 60 13.50 0.08 4.27
CA ALA A 60 13.83 1.40 4.73
C ALA A 60 15.19 1.77 4.12
N THR A 61 15.21 2.87 3.37
CA THR A 61 16.43 3.46 2.82
C THR A 61 16.50 4.92 3.25
N PRO A 62 17.68 5.55 3.21
CA PRO A 62 17.80 6.96 3.55
C PRO A 62 16.92 7.91 2.72
N GLN A 63 16.49 7.46 1.53
CA GLN A 63 15.61 8.21 0.61
C GLN A 63 14.14 8.16 1.05
N ASN A 64 13.76 7.14 1.82
CA ASN A 64 12.40 6.94 2.35
C ASN A 64 12.23 7.55 3.75
N CYS A 65 13.17 8.40 4.15
CA CYS A 65 13.19 9.04 5.45
C CYS A 65 12.92 10.54 5.34
N THR A 66 12.10 11.05 6.25
CA THR A 66 11.84 12.47 6.47
C THR A 66 12.30 12.84 7.87
N GLN A 67 12.82 14.06 8.00
CA GLN A 67 13.16 14.64 9.29
C GLN A 67 12.03 15.57 9.71
N ASP A 68 11.50 15.33 10.91
CA ASP A 68 10.48 16.17 11.54
C ASP A 68 11.07 16.85 12.79
N ALA A 69 10.34 17.80 13.38
CA ALA A 69 10.81 18.61 14.51
C ALA A 69 11.26 17.81 15.75
N GLY A 70 10.87 16.53 15.85
CA GLY A 70 11.21 15.63 16.97
C GLY A 70 12.13 14.46 16.61
N GLY A 71 12.66 14.38 15.39
CA GLY A 71 13.54 13.28 14.97
C GLY A 71 13.37 12.88 13.51
N TRP A 72 13.61 11.61 13.23
CA TRP A 72 13.48 11.01 11.92
C TRP A 72 12.27 10.09 11.86
N SER A 73 11.60 10.09 10.72
CA SER A 73 10.52 9.17 10.37
C SER A 73 10.87 8.51 9.04
N CYS A 74 10.84 7.18 8.99
CA CYS A 74 11.11 6.42 7.77
C CYS A 74 9.97 5.44 7.52
N TRP A 75 9.78 5.03 6.27
CA TRP A 75 8.76 4.05 5.92
C TRP A 75 9.31 2.87 5.14
N VAL A 76 8.63 1.74 5.30
CA VAL A 76 8.74 0.54 4.47
C VAL A 76 7.40 0.27 3.80
N THR A 77 7.41 -0.50 2.72
CA THR A 77 6.17 -0.98 2.09
C THR A 77 5.97 -2.45 2.41
N VAL A 78 4.81 -2.81 2.92
CA VAL A 78 4.37 -4.19 3.15
C VAL A 78 3.34 -4.55 2.08
N ALA A 79 3.50 -5.70 1.44
CA ALA A 79 2.52 -6.18 0.47
C ALA A 79 1.15 -6.40 1.13
N ASN A 80 0.06 -6.18 0.40
CA ASN A 80 -1.28 -6.44 0.92
C ASN A 80 -1.80 -7.85 0.60
N GLU A 81 -1.14 -8.58 -0.30
CA GLU A 81 -1.52 -9.94 -0.70
C GLU A 81 -0.34 -10.91 -0.52
N HIS A 82 -0.62 -12.18 -0.19
CA HIS A 82 0.41 -13.22 0.00
C HIS A 82 1.25 -13.48 -1.26
N GLY A 83 0.67 -13.30 -2.45
CA GLY A 83 1.32 -13.57 -3.74
C GLY A 83 2.24 -12.44 -4.24
N SER A 84 2.26 -11.28 -3.56
CA SER A 84 3.06 -10.12 -3.99
C SER A 84 4.54 -10.21 -3.58
N CYS A 85 4.91 -11.25 -2.84
CA CYS A 85 6.27 -11.51 -2.42
C CYS A 85 7.05 -12.14 -3.56
N ALA A 86 7.91 -11.36 -4.21
CA ALA A 86 8.89 -11.90 -5.14
C ALA A 86 9.82 -12.84 -4.35
N ASN A 87 9.78 -14.13 -4.70
CA ASN A 87 10.73 -15.15 -4.27
C ASN A 87 12.15 -14.81 -4.74
#